data_AF-A0A2P7NQP0-F1
#
_entry.id   AF-A0A2P7NQP0-F1
#
_cell.length_a   1.000
_cell.length_b   1.000
_cell.length_c   1.000
_cell.angle_alpha   90.00
_cell.angle_beta   90.00
_cell.angle_gamma   90.00
#
_symmetry.space_group_name_H-M   'P 1'
#
loop_
_entity.id
_entity.type
_entity.pdbx_description
1 polymer ?
#
loop_
_entity_poly.entity_id
_entity_poly.type
_entity_poly.pdbx_seq_one_letter_code
_entity_poly.pdbx_strand_id
1 'polypeptide(L)' 'MITHEPTVFIVDDDAAVLDSLTLMIEQAGISVQSFAHADAFLSAYHPDFFGCIIIDVKMPGMDGLRLQEELTW' A
#
# COMPACT_ATOMS: atom_id res chain seq x y z
N MET A 1 -25.10 8.50 3.98
CA MET A 1 -23.99 7.61 4.38
C MET A 1 -22.80 8.01 3.56
N ILE A 2 -21.68 8.41 4.17
CA ILE A 2 -20.42 8.55 3.44
C ILE A 2 -19.91 7.12 3.25
N THR A 3 -19.95 6.62 2.02
CA THR A 3 -19.33 5.35 1.66
C THR A 3 -17.85 5.61 1.44
N HIS A 4 -16.99 5.10 2.32
CA HIS A 4 -15.56 5.07 2.07
C HIS A 4 -15.30 4.04 0.97
N GLU A 5 -14.73 4.48 -0.14
CA GLU A 5 -14.36 3.59 -1.24
C GLU A 5 -13.10 2.82 -0.85
N PRO A 6 -13.14 1.47 -0.80
CA PRO A 6 -11.99 0.69 -0.37
C PRO A 6 -10.83 0.87 -1.35
N THR A 7 -9.65 1.17 -0.82
CA THR A 7 -8.41 1.37 -1.59
C THR A 7 -7.43 0.25 -1.30
N VAL A 8 -6.77 -0.28 -2.34
CA VAL A 8 -5.62 -1.16 -2.19
C VAL A 8 -4.36 -0.32 -2.11
N PHE A 9 -3.60 -0.49 -1.03
CA PHE A 9 -2.30 0.15 -0.87
C PHE A 9 -1.20 -0.85 -1.23
N ILE A 10 -0.25 -0.46 -2.07
CA ILE A 10 0.87 -1.32 -2.47
C ILE A 10 2.16 -0.70 -1.96
N VAL A 11 3.00 -1.50 -1.29
CA VAL A 11 4.34 -1.07 -0.85
C VAL A 11 5.36 -2.08 -1.34
N ASP A 12 6.18 -1.67 -2.30
CA ASP A 12 7.19 -2.51 -2.96
C ASP A 12 8.29 -1.60 -3.52
N ASP A 13 9.58 -1.95 -3.39
CA ASP A 13 10.68 -1.14 -3.91
C ASP A 13 10.96 -1.36 -5.41
N ASP A 14 10.36 -2.38 -6.02
CA ASP A 14 10.45 -2.63 -7.46
C ASP A 14 9.37 -1.86 -8.24
N ALA A 15 9.80 -0.84 -8.99
CA ALA A 15 8.93 -0.01 -9.82
C ALA A 15 8.11 -0.81 -10.85
N ALA A 16 8.67 -1.90 -11.41
CA ALA A 16 7.95 -2.71 -12.38
C ALA A 16 6.80 -3.50 -11.73
N VAL A 17 6.98 -3.91 -10.46
CA VAL A 17 5.92 -4.55 -9.67
C VAL A 17 4.82 -3.54 -9.35
N LEU A 18 5.19 -2.34 -8.90
CA LEU A 18 4.24 -1.26 -8.63
C LEU A 18 3.39 -0.91 -9.86
N ASP A 19 4.01 -0.70 -11.02
CA ASP A 19 3.31 -0.37 -12.27
C ASP A 19 2.34 -1.49 -12.67
N SER A 20 2.80 -2.74 -12.63
CA SER A 20 2.01 -3.92 -13.02
C SER A 20 0.80 -4.12 -12.12
N LEU A 21 0.99 -4.09 -10.79
CA LEU A 21 -0.10 -4.30 -9.83
C LEU A 21 -1.08 -3.12 -9.82
N THR A 22 -0.58 -1.88 -9.92
CA THR A 22 -1.44 -0.69 -10.01
C THR A 22 -2.36 -0.80 -11.22
N LEU A 23 -1.80 -1.08 -12.40
CA LEU A 23 -2.58 -1.24 -13.63
C LEU A 23 -3.62 -2.36 -13.52
N MET A 24 -3.24 -3.52 -12.94
CA MET A 24 -4.15 -4.65 -12.76
C MET A 24 -5.34 -4.30 -11.86
N ILE A 25 -5.10 -3.58 -10.76
CA ILE A 25 -6.14 -3.22 -9.80
C ILE A 25 -7.05 -2.12 -10.37
N GLU A 26 -6.50 -1.13 -11.06
CA GLU A 26 -7.27 -0.11 -11.78
C GLU A 26 -8.20 -0.74 -12.83
N GLN A 27 -7.71 -1.73 -13.58
CA GLN A 27 -8.53 -2.46 -14.57
C GLN A 27 -9.69 -3.25 -13.94
N ALA A 28 -9.55 -3.63 -12.67
CA ALA A 28 -10.63 -4.25 -11.91
C ALA A 28 -11.65 -3.24 -11.36
N GLY A 29 -11.44 -1.93 -11.59
CA GLY A 29 -12.30 -0.86 -11.09
C GLY A 29 -12.16 -0.60 -9.59
N ILE A 30 -11.01 -0.93 -9.01
CA ILE A 30 -10.72 -0.77 -7.58
C ILE A 30 -9.75 0.40 -7.41
N SER A 31 -9.97 1.25 -6.40
CA SER A 31 -9.04 2.33 -6.06
C SER A 31 -7.71 1.76 -5.58
N VAL A 32 -6.59 2.34 -6.03
CA VAL A 32 -5.24 1.88 -5.66
C VAL A 32 -4.28 3.05 -5.44
N GLN A 33 -3.36 2.88 -4.50
CA GLN A 33 -2.23 3.78 -4.26
C GLN A 33 -0.96 2.98 -4.01
N SER A 34 0.16 3.39 -4.61
CA SER A 34 1.44 2.68 -4.52
C SER A 34 2.54 3.54 -3.87
N PHE A 35 3.44 2.88 -3.15
CA PHE A 35 4.56 3.48 -2.43
C PHE A 35 5.82 2.67 -2.67
N ALA A 36 6.91 3.32 -3.07
CA ALA A 36 8.21 2.66 -3.28
C ALA A 36 8.94 2.30 -1.98
N HIS A 37 8.51 2.91 -0.86
CA HIS A 37 9.19 2.80 0.42
C HIS A 37 8.18 2.75 1.55
N ALA A 38 8.47 1.94 2.56
CA ALA A 38 7.63 1.79 3.73
C ALA A 38 7.48 3.10 4.55
N ASP A 39 8.53 3.92 4.63
CA ASP A 39 8.50 5.23 5.29
C ASP A 39 7.57 6.23 4.57
N ALA A 40 7.50 6.14 3.24
CA ALA A 40 6.60 6.97 2.45
C ALA A 40 5.14 6.59 2.72
N PHE A 41 4.85 5.30 2.86
CA PHE A 41 3.54 4.82 3.27
C PHE A 41 3.17 5.29 4.68
N LEU A 42 4.04 5.10 5.69
CA LEU A 42 3.77 5.54 7.06
C LEU A 42 3.57 7.07 7.17
N SER A 43 4.29 7.85 6.36
CA SER A 43 4.12 9.31 6.33
C SER A 43 2.78 9.75 5.74
N ALA A 44 2.21 8.94 4.83
CA ALA A 44 0.91 9.20 4.22
C ALA A 44 -0.26 8.58 4.99
N TYR A 45 0.02 7.57 5.82
CA TYR A 45 -0.99 6.81 6.57
C TYR A 45 -1.86 7.73 7.45
N HIS A 46 -3.16 7.46 7.43
CA HIS A 46 -4.15 8.11 8.29
C HIS A 46 -5.17 7.08 8.80
N PRO A 47 -5.73 7.23 10.02
CA PRO A 47 -6.75 6.32 10.57
C PRO A 47 -8.01 6.14 9.70
N ASP A 48 -8.28 7.07 8.79
CA ASP A 48 -9.41 6.99 7.87
C ASP A 48 -9.13 6.13 6.62
N PHE A 49 -7.90 5.59 6.48
CA PHE A 49 -7.57 4.68 5.39
C PHE A 49 -8.43 3.43 5.49
N PHE A 50 -9.17 3.14 4.42
CA PHE A 50 -10.12 2.04 4.37
C PHE A 50 -9.78 1.15 3.18
N GLY A 51 -9.50 -0.13 3.44
CA GLY A 51 -9.16 -1.11 2.41
C GLY A 51 -8.15 -2.15 2.89
N CYS A 52 -7.22 -2.54 2.02
CA CYS A 52 -6.18 -3.51 2.33
C CYS A 52 -4.80 -3.06 1.82
N ILE A 53 -3.75 -3.66 2.37
CA ILE A 53 -2.37 -3.38 1.98
C ILE A 53 -1.69 -4.65 1.46
N ILE A 54 -0.95 -4.50 0.36
CA ILE A 54 -0.04 -5.50 -0.21
C ILE A 54 1.38 -4.99 0.04
N ILE A 55 2.18 -5.76 0.76
CA ILE A 55 3.51 -5.34 1.22
C ILE A 55 4.55 -6.35 0.73
N ASP A 56 5.61 -5.88 0.08
CA ASP A 56 6.81 -6.68 -0.12
C ASP A 56 7.54 -6.91 1.20
N VAL A 57 7.91 -8.15 1.45
CA VAL A 57 8.60 -8.55 2.68
C VAL A 57 10.06 -8.07 2.65
N LYS A 58 10.69 -7.92 1.47
CA LYS A 58 12.14 -7.73 1.34
C LYS A 58 12.51 -6.39 0.71
N MET A 59 12.16 -5.31 1.38
CA MET A 59 12.56 -3.96 0.97
C MET A 59 13.85 -3.49 1.66
N PRO A 60 14.68 -2.65 1.01
CA PRO A 60 15.81 -1.98 1.64
C PRO A 60 15.35 -0.93 2.66
N GLY A 61 16.05 -0.86 3.79
CA GLY A 61 15.67 0.04 4.90
C GLY A 61 14.71 -0.65 5.86
N MET A 62 13.46 -0.19 5.90
CA MET A 62 12.41 -0.84 6.68
C MET A 62 11.73 -1.93 5.84
N ASP A 63 11.84 -3.18 6.30
CA ASP A 63 11.21 -4.32 5.64
C ASP A 63 9.68 -4.36 5.88
N GLY A 64 9.00 -5.19 5.10
CA GLY A 64 7.54 -5.27 5.14
C GLY A 64 6.97 -5.83 6.45
N LEU A 65 7.73 -6.65 7.18
CA LEU A 65 7.28 -7.19 8.46
C LEU A 65 7.31 -6.11 9.54
N ARG A 66 8.38 -5.31 9.57
CA ARG A 66 8.47 -4.14 10.45
C ARG A 66 7.40 -3.12 10.15
N LEU A 67 7.11 -2.87 8.87
CA LEU A 67 5.98 -2.00 8.49
C LEU A 67 4.65 -2.52 9.05
N GLN A 68 4.42 -3.83 8.99
CA GLN A 68 3.20 -4.44 9.52
C GLN A 68 3.09 -4.32 11.04
N GLU A 69 4.19 -4.41 11.78
CA GLU A 69 4.22 -4.22 13.23
C GLU A 69 3.85 -2.78 13.64
N GLU A 70 4.35 -1.78 12.92
CA GLU A 70 4.07 -0.35 13.13
C GLU A 70 2.59 0.02 12.86
N LEU A 71 1.90 -0.75 12.02
CA LEU A 71 0.49 -0.51 11.71
C LEU A 71 -0.48 -0.89 12.83
N THR A 72 0.02 -1.29 14.02
CA THR A 72 -0.71 -1.84 15.16
C THR A 72 -2.14 -1.28 15.29
N TRP A 73 -3.12 -2.14 14.97
CA TRP A 73 -4.54 -1.81 14.79
C TRP A 73 -5.28 -1.71 16.12
#